data_AF-A0A534NK86-F1
#
_entry.id   AF-A0A534NK86-F1
#
_cell.length_a   1.000
_cell.length_b   1.000
_cell.length_c   1.000
_cell.angle_alpha   90.00
_cell.angle_beta   90.00
_cell.angle_gamma   90.00
#
_symmetry.space_group_name_H-M   'P 1'
#
loop_
_entity.id
_entity.type
_entity.pdbx_description
1 polymer ?
#
loop_
_entity_poly.entity_id
_entity_poly.type
_entity_poly.pdbx_seq_one_letter_code
_entity_poly.pdbx_strand_id
1 'polypeptide(L)'
;MSKELKEEFFRLDGAWASFELASTRRREDYLKPFRVLKCRIDDQVDFQGTEVTNTTEASVLIEIFGEEELVAASGRGPVHALDNAMRKVLEKHYPQLSEVRLEEFDVRLLHHGETVEDDEEKGLGGPVRVLGIFSDGRERWGTVGVAEDILQASVECIIDGLEWKLRGEHKH
;
A
#
# COMPACT_ATOMS: atom_id res chain seq x y z
N MET A 1 7.63 -9.32 -12.92
CA MET A 1 8.47 -9.58 -11.72
C MET A 1 8.21 -10.96 -11.17
N SER A 2 9.26 -11.76 -10.93
CA SER A 2 9.10 -13.12 -10.40
C SER A 2 8.63 -13.08 -8.94
N LYS A 3 7.75 -14.02 -8.59
CA LYS A 3 7.22 -14.21 -7.23
C LYS A 3 8.34 -14.42 -6.19
N GLU A 4 9.47 -14.95 -6.63
CA GLU A 4 10.68 -15.21 -5.84
C GLU A 4 11.34 -13.91 -5.34
N LEU A 5 11.43 -12.86 -6.18
CA LEU A 5 12.00 -11.58 -5.77
C LEU A 5 11.18 -10.95 -4.63
N LYS A 6 9.85 -11.01 -4.72
CA LYS A 6 8.96 -10.51 -3.66
C LYS A 6 9.20 -11.27 -2.35
N GLU A 7 9.24 -12.60 -2.39
CA GLU A 7 9.43 -13.43 -1.20
C GLU A 7 10.80 -13.22 -0.52
N GLU A 8 11.84 -12.90 -1.28
CA GLU A 8 13.17 -12.55 -0.75
C GLU A 8 13.16 -11.21 0.00
N PHE A 9 12.59 -10.15 -0.59
CA PHE A 9 12.46 -8.84 0.08
C PHE A 9 11.54 -8.89 1.30
N PHE A 10 10.52 -9.74 1.28
CA PHE A 10 9.60 -9.88 2.41
C PHE A 10 10.32 -10.41 3.66
N ARG A 11 11.35 -11.22 3.49
CA ARG A 11 12.09 -11.88 4.58
C ARG A 11 13.23 -11.03 5.15
N LEU A 12 13.85 -10.17 4.35
CA LEU A 12 15.11 -9.50 4.70
C LEU A 12 14.95 -8.11 5.34
N ASP A 13 13.83 -7.42 5.10
CA ASP A 13 13.71 -5.98 5.41
C ASP A 13 12.58 -5.62 6.40
N GLY A 14 12.20 -6.53 7.31
CA GLY A 14 11.18 -6.25 8.33
C GLY A 14 9.72 -6.28 7.83
N ALA A 15 9.48 -6.72 6.59
CA ALA A 15 8.16 -6.81 5.97
C ALA A 15 7.44 -8.16 6.21
N TRP A 16 7.53 -8.67 7.44
CA TRP A 16 7.02 -10.00 7.80
C TRP A 16 5.51 -10.16 7.58
N ALA A 17 4.72 -9.10 7.77
CA ALA A 17 3.28 -9.18 7.58
C ALA A 17 2.89 -9.45 6.11
N SER A 18 3.54 -8.80 5.14
CA SER A 18 3.32 -9.11 3.72
C SER A 18 3.71 -10.54 3.36
N PHE A 19 4.78 -11.08 3.97
CA PHE A 19 5.18 -12.49 3.80
C PHE A 19 4.10 -13.46 4.28
N GLU A 20 3.63 -13.26 5.51
CA GLU A 20 2.60 -14.12 6.10
C GLU A 20 1.26 -13.99 5.37
N LEU A 21 0.85 -12.77 4.99
CA LEU A 21 -0.36 -12.55 4.19
C LEU A 21 -0.27 -13.25 2.84
N ALA A 22 0.90 -13.24 2.17
CA ALA A 22 1.08 -13.94 0.91
C ALA A 22 0.87 -15.46 1.04
N SER A 23 1.23 -16.04 2.19
CA SER A 23 0.96 -17.44 2.52
C SER A 23 -0.50 -17.67 2.91
N THR A 24 -1.06 -16.76 3.72
CA THR A 24 -2.44 -16.83 4.21
C THR A 24 -3.45 -16.76 3.06
N ARG A 25 -3.23 -15.86 2.09
CA ARG A 25 -4.05 -15.69 0.88
C ARG A 25 -4.10 -16.93 -0.03
N ARG A 26 -3.23 -17.93 0.16
CA ARG A 26 -3.22 -19.19 -0.60
C ARG A 26 -4.09 -20.27 0.02
N ARG A 27 -4.57 -20.07 1.25
CA ARG A 27 -5.44 -21.04 1.91
C ARG A 27 -6.84 -20.98 1.31
N GLU A 28 -7.50 -22.13 1.20
CA GLU A 28 -8.86 -22.22 0.63
C GLU A 28 -9.91 -21.52 1.50
N ASP A 29 -9.69 -21.43 2.81
CA ASP A 29 -10.59 -20.81 3.78
C ASP A 29 -10.36 -19.30 3.96
N TYR A 30 -9.44 -18.72 3.20
CA TYR A 30 -9.14 -17.30 3.29
C TYR A 30 -10.20 -16.46 2.56
N LEU A 31 -10.85 -15.59 3.33
CA LEU A 31 -11.77 -14.57 2.82
C LEU A 31 -11.09 -13.20 2.93
N LYS A 32 -10.95 -12.53 1.78
CA LYS A 32 -10.35 -11.19 1.76
C LYS A 32 -11.32 -10.19 2.38
N PRO A 33 -10.91 -9.39 3.38
CA PRO A 33 -11.82 -8.48 4.08
C PRO A 33 -12.33 -7.34 3.19
N PHE A 34 -11.53 -6.93 2.19
CA PHE A 34 -11.88 -5.92 1.20
C PHE A 34 -11.00 -6.04 -0.06
N ARG A 35 -11.44 -5.46 -1.17
CA ARG A 35 -10.66 -5.37 -2.42
C ARG A 35 -10.63 -3.93 -2.91
N VAL A 36 -9.44 -3.36 -3.05
CA VAL A 36 -9.26 -2.11 -3.79
C VAL A 36 -9.28 -2.44 -5.28
N LEU A 37 -10.31 -1.98 -5.98
CA LEU A 37 -10.53 -2.25 -7.41
C LEU A 37 -9.90 -1.18 -8.29
N LYS A 38 -9.92 0.08 -7.82
CA LYS A 38 -9.37 1.23 -8.54
C LYS A 38 -8.85 2.26 -7.56
N CYS A 39 -7.75 2.91 -7.93
CA CYS A 39 -7.22 4.08 -7.26
C CYS A 39 -6.89 5.15 -8.30
N ARG A 40 -7.22 6.40 -7.99
CA ARG A 40 -6.80 7.59 -8.74
C ARG A 40 -6.30 8.62 -7.74
N ILE A 41 -5.19 9.26 -8.06
CA ILE A 41 -4.67 10.40 -7.31
C ILE A 41 -4.59 11.61 -8.25
N ASP A 42 -5.05 12.75 -7.76
CA ASP A 42 -4.89 14.07 -8.35
C ASP A 42 -4.02 14.89 -7.39
N ASP A 43 -2.77 15.14 -7.79
CA ASP A 43 -1.78 15.83 -6.97
C ASP A 43 -1.29 17.09 -7.68
N GLN A 44 -1.37 18.23 -6.99
CA GLN A 44 -1.00 19.53 -7.52
C GLN A 44 0.18 20.08 -6.71
N VAL A 45 1.27 20.37 -7.42
CA VAL A 45 2.47 20.98 -6.86
C VAL A 45 2.64 22.36 -7.49
N ASP A 46 2.54 23.41 -6.68
CA ASP A 46 2.82 24.78 -7.12
C ASP A 46 4.31 25.09 -6.92
N PHE A 47 5.05 25.22 -8.03
CA PHE A 47 6.48 25.56 -8.02
C PHE A 47 6.77 27.07 -7.93
N GLN A 48 5.74 27.92 -8.01
CA GLN A 48 5.86 29.38 -7.98
C GLN A 48 5.22 30.01 -6.74
N GLY A 49 4.33 29.27 -6.07
CA GLY A 49 3.70 29.65 -4.82
C GLY A 49 4.70 29.85 -3.69
N THR A 50 4.51 30.91 -2.90
CA THR A 50 5.28 31.16 -1.68
C THR A 50 4.78 30.35 -0.48
N GLU A 51 3.64 29.67 -0.61
CA GLU A 51 3.04 28.80 0.41
C GLU A 51 2.83 27.39 -0.15
N VAL A 52 3.12 26.37 0.67
CA VAL A 52 2.85 24.96 0.33
C VAL A 52 1.37 24.70 0.51
N THR A 53 0.59 24.89 -0.56
CA THR A 53 -0.85 24.61 -0.61
C THR A 53 -1.15 23.27 -1.29
N ASN A 54 -0.19 22.33 -1.29
CA ASN A 54 -0.32 21.00 -1.91
C ASN A 54 -1.62 20.33 -1.43
N THR A 55 -2.62 20.38 -2.32
CA THR A 55 -3.92 19.77 -2.10
C THR A 55 -3.92 18.54 -2.97
N THR A 56 -3.72 17.39 -2.34
CA THR A 56 -3.79 16.11 -3.01
C THR A 56 -5.15 15.50 -2.73
N GLU A 57 -5.81 14.99 -3.77
CA GLU A 57 -7.05 14.22 -3.66
C GLU A 57 -6.83 12.81 -4.16
N ALA A 58 -7.33 11.82 -3.43
CA ALA A 58 -7.36 10.43 -3.86
C ALA A 58 -8.80 9.94 -3.93
N SER A 59 -9.12 9.20 -4.99
CA SER A 59 -10.38 8.47 -5.16
C SER A 59 -10.11 6.97 -5.23
N VAL A 60 -10.82 6.18 -4.42
CA VAL A 60 -10.69 4.73 -4.34
C VAL A 60 -12.04 4.06 -4.55
N LEU A 61 -12.07 3.03 -5.40
CA LEU A 61 -13.18 2.10 -5.52
C LEU A 61 -12.83 0.85 -4.73
N ILE A 62 -13.60 0.55 -3.69
CA ILE A 62 -13.36 -0.58 -2.78
C ILE A 62 -14.60 -1.48 -2.76
N GLU A 63 -14.40 -2.79 -2.92
CA GLU A 63 -15.42 -3.81 -2.70
C GLU A 63 -15.28 -4.39 -1.29
N ILE A 64 -16.40 -4.43 -0.54
CA ILE A 64 -16.49 -5.04 0.79
C ILE A 64 -17.79 -5.85 0.84
N PHE A 65 -17.72 -7.13 1.20
CA PHE A 65 -18.89 -8.03 1.24
C PHE A 65 -19.70 -8.08 -0.08
N GLY A 66 -19.05 -7.87 -1.22
CA GLY A 66 -19.69 -7.85 -2.55
C GLY A 66 -20.36 -6.53 -2.93
N GLU A 67 -20.26 -5.50 -2.10
CA GLU A 67 -20.73 -4.14 -2.40
C GLU A 67 -19.54 -3.23 -2.74
N GLU A 68 -19.65 -2.49 -3.85
CA GLU A 68 -18.64 -1.53 -4.28
C GLU A 68 -18.98 -0.10 -3.80
N GLU A 69 -18.00 0.58 -3.21
CA GLU A 69 -18.12 1.99 -2.81
C GLU A 69 -16.96 2.81 -3.41
N LEU A 70 -17.30 3.88 -4.14
CA LEU A 70 -16.34 4.88 -4.63
C LEU A 70 -16.28 6.05 -3.65
N VAL A 71 -15.11 6.31 -3.09
CA VAL A 71 -14.90 7.41 -2.13
C VAL A 71 -13.68 8.23 -2.48
N ALA A 72 -13.80 9.55 -2.27
CA ALA A 72 -12.70 10.49 -2.39
C ALA A 72 -12.33 11.11 -1.04
N ALA A 73 -11.04 11.38 -0.84
CA ALA A 73 -10.53 12.15 0.29
C ALA A 73 -9.31 12.96 -0.08
N SER A 74 -9.17 14.12 0.58
CA SER A 74 -7.98 14.96 0.47
C SER A 74 -6.94 14.59 1.53
N GLY A 75 -5.69 14.94 1.26
CA GLY A 75 -4.60 14.76 2.20
C GLY A 75 -3.41 15.65 1.89
N ARG A 76 -2.52 15.74 2.88
CA ARG A 76 -1.19 16.35 2.76
C ARG A 76 -0.26 15.41 1.97
N GLY A 77 -0.44 15.36 0.65
CA GLY A 77 0.29 14.46 -0.24
C GLY A 77 -0.47 13.18 -0.61
N PRO A 78 0.03 12.44 -1.61
CA PRO A 78 -0.68 11.32 -2.25
C PRO A 78 -0.94 10.14 -1.30
N VAL A 79 0.06 9.75 -0.51
CA VAL A 79 -0.03 8.62 0.42
C VAL A 79 -1.08 8.90 1.51
N HIS A 80 -1.09 10.12 2.05
CA HIS A 80 -2.04 10.51 3.09
C HIS A 80 -3.47 10.66 2.53
N ALA A 81 -3.64 11.21 1.31
CA ALA A 81 -4.93 11.29 0.66
C ALA A 81 -5.51 9.88 0.40
N LEU A 82 -4.66 8.95 -0.07
CA LEU A 82 -5.02 7.56 -0.30
C LEU A 82 -5.46 6.85 0.99
N ASP A 83 -4.67 6.94 2.06
CA ASP A 83 -5.00 6.35 3.36
C ASP A 83 -6.32 6.89 3.90
N ASN A 84 -6.54 8.22 3.83
CA ASN A 84 -7.81 8.85 4.21
C ASN A 84 -8.99 8.32 3.38
N ALA A 85 -8.82 8.15 2.06
CA ALA A 85 -9.88 7.68 1.18
C ALA A 85 -10.25 6.22 1.48
N MET A 86 -9.27 5.36 1.73
CA MET A 86 -9.51 3.97 2.14
C MET A 86 -10.22 3.91 3.50
N ARG A 87 -9.73 4.67 4.49
CA ARG A 87 -10.29 4.68 5.85
C ARG A 87 -11.74 5.15 5.90
N LYS A 88 -12.12 6.13 5.09
CA LYS A 88 -13.51 6.60 5.01
C LYS A 88 -14.51 5.47 4.72
N VAL A 89 -14.11 4.47 3.94
CA VAL A 89 -14.95 3.28 3.67
C VAL A 89 -14.69 2.22 4.73
N LEU A 90 -13.42 1.84 4.91
CA LEU A 90 -13.05 0.67 5.69
C LEU A 90 -13.41 0.82 7.18
N GLU A 91 -13.28 2.00 7.79
CA GLU A 91 -13.58 2.21 9.22
C GLU A 91 -15.08 2.09 9.54
N LYS A 92 -15.97 2.26 8.54
CA LYS A 92 -17.41 2.00 8.70
C LYS A 92 -17.68 0.52 8.98
N HIS A 93 -16.91 -0.37 8.34
CA HIS A 93 -17.07 -1.83 8.45
C HIS A 93 -16.11 -2.46 9.46
N TYR A 94 -14.95 -1.85 9.68
CA TYR A 94 -13.86 -2.29 10.53
C TYR A 94 -13.34 -1.13 11.42
N PRO A 95 -14.09 -0.72 12.47
CA PRO A 95 -13.72 0.41 13.32
C PRO A 95 -12.34 0.31 13.98
N GLN A 96 -11.84 -0.91 14.19
CA GLN A 96 -10.50 -1.16 14.74
C GLN A 96 -9.35 -0.64 13.87
N LEU A 97 -9.60 -0.35 12.59
CA LEU A 97 -8.59 0.26 11.71
C LEU A 97 -8.23 1.67 12.16
N SER A 98 -9.11 2.36 12.90
CA SER A 98 -8.83 3.69 13.46
C SER A 98 -7.66 3.71 14.46
N GLU A 99 -7.28 2.55 15.01
CA GLU A 99 -6.11 2.39 15.87
C GLU A 99 -4.80 2.33 15.07
N VAL A 100 -4.87 1.91 13.81
CA VAL A 100 -3.69 1.66 12.96
C VAL A 100 -3.09 2.97 12.49
N ARG A 101 -1.76 3.11 12.63
CA ARG A 101 -0.97 4.23 12.14
C ARG A 101 0.15 3.73 11.25
N LEU A 102 0.38 4.43 10.14
CA LEU A 102 1.58 4.29 9.32
C LEU A 102 2.69 5.16 9.96
N GLU A 103 3.68 4.52 10.57
CA GLU A 103 4.78 5.17 11.30
C GLU A 103 5.95 5.54 10.39
N GLU A 104 6.29 4.66 9.45
CA GLU A 104 7.41 4.85 8.52
C GLU A 104 6.98 4.44 7.11
N PHE A 105 7.46 5.17 6.10
CA PHE A 105 7.16 4.91 4.69
C PHE A 105 8.41 5.21 3.85
N ASP A 106 9.12 4.15 3.46
CA ASP A 106 10.39 4.22 2.72
C ASP A 106 10.20 3.71 1.29
N VAL A 107 10.56 4.52 0.30
CA VAL A 107 10.41 4.20 -1.13
C VAL A 107 11.79 4.09 -1.76
N ARG A 108 12.05 2.97 -2.44
CA ARG A 108 13.32 2.70 -3.12
C ARG A 108 13.10 2.24 -4.56
N LEU A 109 13.86 2.82 -5.48
CA LEU A 109 14.03 2.25 -6.81
C LEU A 109 14.96 1.05 -6.71
N LEU A 110 14.46 -0.11 -7.11
CA LEU A 110 15.23 -1.33 -7.22
C LEU A 110 16.00 -1.27 -8.55
N HIS A 111 17.30 -1.04 -8.43
CA HIS A 111 18.22 -1.17 -9.54
C HIS A 111 18.47 -2.68 -9.71
N HIS A 112 18.31 -3.21 -10.92
CA HIS A 112 18.75 -4.59 -11.16
C HIS A 112 20.27 -4.60 -10.96
N GLY A 113 20.74 -5.23 -9.89
CA GLY A 113 22.17 -5.38 -9.66
C GLY A 113 22.79 -6.29 -10.72
N GLU A 114 23.86 -5.80 -11.36
CA GLU A 114 24.96 -6.59 -11.92
C GLU A 114 24.69 -7.51 -13.13
N THR A 115 23.96 -7.01 -14.14
CA THR A 115 24.32 -7.36 -15.53
C THR A 115 24.72 -6.09 -16.25
N VAL A 116 26.01 -5.82 -16.15
CA VAL A 116 26.76 -5.07 -17.17
C VAL A 116 26.45 -5.73 -18.51
N GLU A 117 26.25 -4.91 -19.55
CA GLU A 117 25.90 -5.25 -20.93
C GLU A 117 24.37 -5.19 -21.17
N ASP A 118 23.93 -4.06 -21.75
CA ASP A 118 22.57 -3.70 -22.23
C ASP A 118 21.72 -2.72 -21.39
N ASP A 119 22.33 -2.00 -20.44
CA ASP A 119 21.65 -1.05 -19.54
C ASP A 119 21.56 0.41 -20.07
N GLU A 120 21.36 0.60 -21.38
CA GLU A 120 21.08 1.93 -21.95
C GLU A 120 19.57 2.20 -22.16
N GLU A 121 18.70 1.19 -22.09
CA GLU A 121 17.26 1.34 -22.35
C GLU A 121 16.36 1.36 -21.09
N LYS A 122 16.87 1.02 -19.90
CA LYS A 122 16.09 1.03 -18.65
C LYS A 122 16.41 2.27 -17.81
N GLY A 123 15.88 3.42 -18.24
CA GLY A 123 15.88 4.65 -17.44
C GLY A 123 15.03 4.56 -16.16
N LEU A 124 14.28 5.62 -15.83
CA LEU A 124 13.36 5.76 -14.68
C LEU A 124 12.23 4.69 -14.54
N GLY A 125 12.26 3.59 -15.32
CA GLY A 125 11.26 2.52 -15.34
C GLY A 125 11.63 1.25 -14.56
N GLY A 126 12.57 1.35 -13.61
CA GLY A 126 12.90 0.23 -12.73
C GLY A 126 11.79 -0.06 -11.70
N PRO A 127 11.69 -1.30 -11.19
CA PRO A 127 10.76 -1.61 -10.10
C PRO A 127 10.93 -0.70 -8.90
N VAL A 128 9.81 -0.35 -8.31
CA VAL A 128 9.71 0.39 -7.06
C VAL A 128 9.39 -0.59 -5.95
N ARG A 129 10.13 -0.47 -4.85
CA ARG A 129 9.84 -1.10 -3.57
C ARG A 129 9.39 -0.04 -2.57
N VAL A 130 8.29 -0.30 -1.88
CA VAL A 130 7.78 0.53 -0.79
C VAL A 130 7.76 -0.32 0.47
N LEU A 131 8.45 0.11 1.54
CA LEU A 131 8.37 -0.48 2.88
C LEU A 131 7.54 0.44 3.77
N GLY A 132 6.47 -0.10 4.34
CA GLY A 132 5.63 0.59 5.31
C GLY A 132 5.72 -0.08 6.68
N ILE A 133 5.93 0.70 7.73
CA ILE A 133 5.84 0.20 9.11
C ILE A 133 4.57 0.74 9.76
N PHE A 134 3.74 -0.18 10.23
CA PHE A 134 2.45 0.09 10.83
C PHE A 134 2.44 -0.30 12.31
N SER A 135 1.57 0.33 13.07
CA SER A 135 1.35 0.04 14.49
C SER A 135 -0.08 0.32 14.88
N ASP A 136 -0.67 -0.49 15.78
CA ASP A 136 -1.95 -0.20 16.43
C ASP A 136 -1.80 0.22 17.90
N GLY A 137 -0.55 0.50 18.33
CA GLY A 137 -0.19 0.77 19.71
C GLY A 137 0.02 -0.47 20.59
N ARG A 138 -0.28 -1.69 20.09
CA ARG A 138 0.00 -2.97 20.76
C ARG A 138 1.02 -3.80 20.00
N GLU A 139 0.83 -3.91 18.70
CA GLU A 139 1.70 -4.61 17.77
C GLU A 139 2.26 -3.61 16.76
N ARG A 140 3.49 -3.87 16.31
CA ARG A 140 4.14 -3.17 15.21
C ARG A 140 4.51 -4.17 14.13
N TRP A 141 4.20 -3.87 12.87
CA TRP A 141 4.43 -4.77 11.75
C TRP A 141 4.89 -4.00 10.50
N GLY A 142 5.72 -4.64 9.70
CA GLY A 142 6.13 -4.10 8.41
C GLY A 142 5.44 -4.81 7.25
N THR A 143 5.09 -4.03 6.22
CA THR A 143 4.56 -4.51 4.95
C THR A 143 5.37 -3.93 3.80
N VAL A 144 5.29 -4.56 2.63
CA VAL A 144 6.02 -4.11 1.47
C VAL A 144 5.22 -4.29 0.19
N GLY A 145 5.22 -3.26 -0.64
CA GLY A 145 4.68 -3.29 -1.99
C GLY A 145 5.82 -3.25 -3.01
N VAL A 146 5.70 -4.02 -4.08
CA VAL A 146 6.69 -4.02 -5.17
C VAL A 146 5.97 -4.05 -6.51
N ALA A 147 6.13 -2.98 -7.29
CA ALA A 147 5.50 -2.80 -8.59
C ALA A 147 6.41 -1.96 -9.51
N GLU A 148 6.10 -1.90 -10.80
CA GLU A 148 6.82 -1.02 -11.74
C GLU A 148 6.45 0.47 -11.54
N ASP A 149 5.32 0.72 -10.88
CA ASP A 149 4.80 2.05 -10.60
C ASP A 149 4.79 2.35 -9.09
N ILE A 150 5.19 3.57 -8.72
CA ILE A 150 5.29 4.02 -7.32
C ILE A 150 3.91 4.00 -6.66
N LEU A 151 2.86 4.43 -7.37
CA LEU A 151 1.52 4.47 -6.84
C LEU A 151 1.00 3.04 -6.57
N GLN A 152 1.18 2.12 -7.52
CA GLN A 152 0.80 0.73 -7.32
C GLN A 152 1.55 0.10 -6.14
N ALA A 153 2.86 0.28 -6.03
CA ALA A 153 3.64 -0.25 -4.90
C ALA A 153 3.16 0.35 -3.56
N SER A 154 2.83 1.64 -3.54
CA SER A 154 2.30 2.32 -2.35
C SER A 154 0.94 1.77 -1.93
N VAL A 155 0.03 1.57 -2.89
CA VAL A 155 -1.30 1.00 -2.66
C VAL A 155 -1.19 -0.43 -2.13
N GLU A 156 -0.36 -1.28 -2.75
CA GLU A 156 -0.12 -2.67 -2.29
C GLU A 156 0.39 -2.69 -0.84
N CYS A 157 1.36 -1.82 -0.50
CA CYS A 157 1.92 -1.72 0.84
C CYS A 157 0.86 -1.34 1.90
N ILE A 158 0.00 -0.36 1.59
CA ILE A 158 -1.06 0.08 2.50
C ILE A 158 -2.15 -0.98 2.66
N ILE A 159 -2.56 -1.63 1.56
CA ILE A 159 -3.55 -2.72 1.61
C ILE A 159 -3.06 -3.82 2.55
N ASP A 160 -1.82 -4.28 2.39
CA ASP A 160 -1.25 -5.29 3.27
C ASP A 160 -1.20 -4.80 4.73
N GLY A 161 -0.87 -3.53 4.95
CA GLY A 161 -0.79 -2.93 6.30
C GLY A 161 -2.13 -2.96 7.04
N LEU A 162 -3.20 -2.58 6.34
CA LEU A 162 -4.55 -2.59 6.89
C LEU A 162 -5.12 -4.02 6.99
N GLU A 163 -4.89 -4.86 5.98
CA GLU A 163 -5.34 -6.25 5.97
C GLU A 163 -4.70 -7.07 7.10
N TRP A 164 -3.44 -6.80 7.44
CA TRP A 164 -2.76 -7.43 8.57
C TRP A 164 -3.46 -7.17 9.92
N LYS A 165 -3.97 -5.96 10.15
CA LYS A 165 -4.76 -5.66 11.36
C LYS A 165 -6.06 -6.47 11.40
N LEU A 166 -6.62 -6.80 10.24
CA LEU A 166 -7.86 -7.57 10.10
C LEU A 166 -7.64 -9.09 10.07
N ARG A 167 -6.39 -9.56 10.20
CA ARG A 167 -6.11 -11.00 10.18
C ARG A 167 -6.82 -11.69 11.35
N GLY A 168 -7.57 -12.74 11.06
CA GLY A 168 -8.36 -13.49 12.04
C GLY A 168 -9.78 -12.95 12.29
N GLU A 169 -10.16 -11.82 11.66
CA GLU A 169 -11.54 -11.36 11.66
C GLU A 169 -12.35 -12.13 10.62
N HIS A 170 -13.21 -13.04 11.08
CA HIS A 170 -14.26 -13.64 10.27
C HIS A 170 -15.60 -13.01 10.65
N LYS A 171 -16.11 -12.08 9.84
CA LYS A 171 -17.55 -11.74 9.93
C LYS A 171 -18.31 -12.80 9.14
N HIS A 172 -19.10 -13.60 9.87
CA HIS A 172 -20.14 -14.46 9.33
C HIS A 172 -21.23 -13.64 8.63
#